data_AF-A0A816SDN7-F1
#
_entry.id   AF-A0A816SDN7-F1
#
_cell.length_a   1.000
_cell.length_b   1.000
_cell.length_c   1.000
_cell.angle_alpha   90.00
_cell.angle_beta   90.00
_cell.angle_gamma   90.00
#
_symmetry.space_group_name_H-M   'P 1'
#
loop_
_entity.id
_entity.type
_entity.pdbx_description
1 polymer ?
#
loop_
_entity_poly.entity_id
_entity_poly.type
_entity_poly.pdbx_seq_one_letter_code
_entity_poly.pdbx_strand_id
1 'polypeptide(L)'
;CPQEVEVKKVRFRFSKKCHNLLTQLMKHEDGWVFNVPVDAKGFGLHDYHTIVKEPMDLGTVKAKLGEGLYESPLDFAEDVHSMAKFLLSMFEEKWVPIELQYHNLHREIKPASVVEPLPAPTPSSVSSACGA
;
A
#
# COMPACT_ATOMS: atom_id res chain seq x y z
N CYS A 1 13.86 24.33 32.44
CA CYS A 1 13.69 25.70 31.88
C CYS A 1 12.25 25.86 31.34
N PRO A 2 11.61 27.05 31.26
CA PRO A 2 10.23 27.19 30.75
C PRO A 2 10.01 26.56 29.37
N GLN A 3 11.03 26.59 28.51
CA GLN A 3 11.01 25.95 27.19
C GLN A 3 10.94 24.41 27.24
N GLU A 4 11.53 23.81 28.27
CA GLU A 4 11.53 22.36 28.47
C GLU A 4 10.14 21.84 28.88
N VAL A 5 9.37 22.65 29.60
CA VAL A 5 7.99 22.34 30.00
C VAL A 5 7.06 22.37 28.78
N GLU A 6 7.26 23.35 27.90
CA GLU A 6 6.47 23.46 26.66
C GLU A 6 6.76 22.29 25.71
N VAL A 7 8.04 21.92 25.53
CA VAL A 7 8.44 20.73 24.75
C VAL A 7 7.79 19.45 25.29
N LYS A 8 7.77 19.25 26.61
CA LYS A 8 7.11 18.10 27.26
C LYS A 8 5.60 18.10 27.01
N LYS A 9 4.94 19.26 27.07
CA LYS A 9 3.51 19.42 26.73
C LYS A 9 3.23 19.09 25.27
N VAL A 10 4.06 19.57 24.34
CA VAL A 10 3.92 19.26 22.91
C VAL A 10 4.10 17.77 22.65
N ARG A 11 5.13 17.14 23.22
CA ARG A 11 5.35 15.68 23.13
C ARG A 11 4.16 14.88 23.66
N PHE A 12 3.68 15.24 24.84
CA PHE A 12 2.51 14.58 25.44
C PHE A 12 1.26 14.67 24.56
N ARG A 13 1.00 15.85 23.97
CA ARG A 13 -0.16 16.09 23.12
C ARG A 13 -0.19 15.20 21.88
N PHE A 14 0.93 15.06 21.17
CA PHE A 14 0.93 14.21 19.98
C PHE A 14 0.94 12.73 20.35
N SER A 15 1.68 12.34 21.39
CA SER A 15 1.72 10.95 21.85
C SER A 15 0.31 10.42 22.13
N LYS A 16 -0.54 11.23 22.78
CA LYS A 16 -1.96 10.91 22.99
C LYS A 16 -2.74 10.72 21.69
N LYS A 17 -2.53 11.59 20.69
CA LYS A 17 -3.20 11.46 19.38
C LYS A 17 -2.73 10.22 18.62
N CYS A 18 -1.43 9.97 18.57
CA CYS A 18 -0.84 8.77 17.97
C CYS A 18 -1.35 7.50 18.65
N HIS A 19 -1.48 7.50 19.98
CA HIS A 19 -2.00 6.36 20.72
C HIS A 19 -3.46 6.05 20.35
N ASN A 20 -4.29 7.07 20.18
CA ASN A 20 -5.68 6.89 19.77
C ASN A 20 -5.77 6.32 18.34
N LEU A 21 -4.99 6.85 17.40
CA LEU A 21 -4.93 6.34 16.02
C LEU A 21 -4.45 4.89 16.00
N LEU A 22 -3.36 4.59 16.70
CA LEU A 22 -2.82 3.24 16.82
C LEU A 22 -3.86 2.28 17.40
N THR A 23 -4.59 2.70 18.44
CA THR A 23 -5.66 1.88 19.04
C THR A 23 -6.78 1.57 18.05
N GLN A 24 -7.13 2.52 17.17
CA GLN A 24 -8.13 2.28 16.12
C GLN A 24 -7.62 1.27 15.10
N LEU A 25 -6.37 1.41 14.64
CA LEU A 25 -5.75 0.48 13.69
C LEU A 25 -5.68 -0.95 14.25
N MET A 26 -5.21 -1.11 15.49
CA MET A 26 -5.07 -2.42 16.14
C MET A 26 -6.40 -3.11 16.44
N LYS A 27 -7.50 -2.34 16.53
CA LYS A 27 -8.87 -2.85 16.77
C LYS A 27 -9.67 -3.08 15.49
N HIS A 28 -9.10 -2.75 14.33
CA HIS A 28 -9.75 -3.07 13.06
C HIS A 28 -10.01 -4.58 12.99
N GLU A 29 -11.10 -5.00 12.34
CA GLU A 29 -11.50 -6.41 12.24
C GLU A 29 -10.39 -7.29 11.64
N ASP A 30 -9.74 -6.77 10.60
CA ASP A 30 -8.57 -7.41 9.97
C ASP A 30 -7.23 -6.98 10.58
N GLY A 31 -7.24 -6.14 11.61
CA GLY A 31 -6.03 -5.53 12.19
C GLY A 31 -5.13 -6.53 12.91
N TRP A 32 -5.68 -7.69 13.30
CA TRP A 32 -4.98 -8.68 14.13
C TRP A 32 -3.67 -9.17 13.51
N VAL A 33 -3.61 -9.29 12.17
CA VAL A 33 -2.42 -9.77 11.46
C VAL A 33 -1.25 -8.78 11.52
N PHE A 34 -1.53 -7.50 11.81
CA PHE A 34 -0.52 -6.45 11.92
C PHE A 34 -0.10 -6.17 13.36
N ASN A 35 -0.68 -6.84 14.35
CA ASN A 35 -0.42 -6.55 15.77
C ASN A 35 0.88 -7.17 16.31
N VAL A 36 1.54 -8.02 15.52
CA VAL A 36 2.80 -8.69 15.87
C VAL A 36 3.73 -8.76 14.66
N PRO A 37 5.06 -8.92 14.87
CA PRO A 37 5.99 -9.12 13.76
C PRO A 37 5.63 -10.35 12.91
N VAL A 38 5.94 -10.29 11.62
CA VAL A 38 5.77 -11.43 10.70
C VAL A 38 6.71 -12.56 11.11
N ASP A 39 6.15 -13.76 11.36
CA ASP A 39 6.94 -14.97 11.60
C ASP A 39 7.45 -15.58 10.28
N ALA A 40 8.45 -14.92 9.69
CA ALA A 40 9.02 -15.35 8.42
C ALA A 40 9.52 -16.81 8.45
N LYS A 41 10.04 -17.27 9.59
CA LYS A 41 10.52 -18.65 9.75
C LYS A 41 9.37 -19.64 9.82
N GLY A 42 8.37 -19.36 10.65
CA GLY A 42 7.18 -20.22 10.79
C GLY A 42 6.40 -20.36 9.49
N PHE A 43 6.40 -19.32 8.65
CA PHE A 43 5.75 -19.33 7.34
C PHE A 43 6.66 -19.78 6.18
N GLY A 44 7.93 -20.08 6.42
CA GLY A 44 8.87 -20.50 5.37
C GLY A 44 9.20 -19.41 4.34
N LEU A 45 9.12 -18.14 4.72
CA LEU A 45 9.40 -16.98 3.87
C LEU A 45 10.92 -16.73 3.81
N HIS A 46 11.63 -17.56 3.04
CA HIS A 46 13.10 -17.57 3.00
C HIS A 46 13.74 -16.26 2.52
N ASP A 47 13.01 -15.47 1.72
CA ASP A 47 13.46 -14.20 1.15
C ASP A 47 12.90 -12.96 1.89
N TYR A 48 12.10 -13.15 2.95
CA TYR A 48 11.41 -12.05 3.63
C TYR A 48 12.36 -10.94 4.06
N HIS A 49 13.44 -11.26 4.80
CA HIS A 49 14.42 -10.27 5.26
C HIS A 49 15.35 -9.76 4.14
N THR A 50 15.31 -10.40 2.97
CA THR A 50 15.97 -9.89 1.76
C THR A 50 15.15 -8.76 1.13
N ILE A 51 13.82 -8.85 1.18
CA ILE A 51 12.90 -7.87 0.60
C ILE A 51 12.57 -6.76 1.61
N VAL A 52 12.15 -7.15 2.81
CA VAL A 52 11.74 -6.26 3.90
C VAL A 52 12.95 -6.00 4.81
N LYS A 53 13.62 -4.88 4.58
CA LYS A 53 14.86 -4.50 5.29
C LYS A 53 14.61 -4.02 6.72
N GLU A 54 13.51 -3.32 6.92
CA GLU A 54 13.11 -2.77 8.21
C GLU A 54 11.68 -3.25 8.51
N PRO A 55 11.52 -4.49 9.00
CA PRO A 55 10.21 -5.01 9.37
C PRO A 55 9.54 -4.11 10.41
N MET A 56 8.26 -3.85 10.24
CA MET A 56 7.46 -3.05 11.15
C MET A 56 6.07 -3.67 11.31
N ASP A 57 5.52 -3.56 12.52
CA ASP A 57 4.20 -4.02 12.91
C ASP A 57 3.61 -3.09 13.99
N LEU A 58 2.29 -3.11 14.18
CA LEU A 58 1.60 -2.23 15.12
C LEU A 58 1.98 -2.53 16.58
N GLY A 59 2.40 -3.75 16.91
CA GLY A 59 2.94 -4.10 18.22
C GLY A 59 4.27 -3.41 18.50
N THR A 60 5.17 -3.40 17.52
CA THR A 60 6.43 -2.66 17.57
C THR A 60 6.18 -1.15 17.65
N VAL A 61 5.28 -0.60 16.82
CA VAL A 61 4.89 0.83 16.89
C VAL A 61 4.34 1.19 18.28
N LYS A 62 3.54 0.30 18.88
CA LYS A 62 3.02 0.48 20.25
C LYS A 62 4.12 0.55 21.29
N ALA A 63 5.12 -0.34 21.21
CA ALA A 63 6.27 -0.33 22.11
C ALA A 63 7.08 0.96 21.97
N LYS A 64 7.45 1.33 20.73
CA LYS A 64 8.18 2.58 20.43
C LYS A 64 7.46 3.82 20.93
N LEU A 65 6.13 3.88 20.75
CA LEU A 65 5.32 5.00 21.24
C LEU A 65 5.28 5.06 22.77
N GLY A 66 5.18 3.92 23.45
CA GLY A 66 5.17 3.83 24.92
C GLY A 66 6.50 4.17 25.57
N GLU A 67 7.61 3.83 24.91
CA GLU A 67 8.98 4.17 25.32
C GLU A 67 9.37 5.61 24.96
N GLY A 68 8.55 6.31 24.16
CA GLY A 68 8.83 7.68 23.74
C GLY A 68 9.95 7.77 22.70
N LEU A 69 10.12 6.75 21.87
CA LEU A 69 11.16 6.70 20.83
C LEU A 69 10.84 7.55 19.59
N TYR A 70 9.65 8.14 19.52
CA TYR A 70 9.29 9.10 18.48
C TYR A 70 9.55 10.53 18.96
N GLU A 71 10.35 11.27 18.20
CA GLU A 71 10.63 12.68 18.46
C GLU A 71 9.49 13.57 17.91
N SER A 72 8.86 13.11 16.84
CA SER A 72 7.77 13.82 16.16
C SER A 72 6.60 12.89 15.80
N PRO A 73 5.41 13.45 15.49
CA PRO A 73 4.30 12.67 14.93
C PRO A 73 4.61 12.07 13.55
N LEU A 74 5.56 12.65 12.82
CA LEU A 74 5.96 12.18 11.50
C LEU A 74 6.69 10.84 11.62
N ASP A 75 7.61 10.71 12.58
CA ASP A 75 8.36 9.46 12.82
C ASP A 75 7.40 8.28 13.11
N PHE A 76 6.34 8.54 13.87
CA PHE A 76 5.26 7.57 14.10
C PHE A 76 4.53 7.22 12.79
N ALA A 77 4.19 8.23 11.99
CA ALA A 77 3.48 8.04 10.74
C ALA A 77 4.32 7.27 9.70
N GLU A 78 5.64 7.51 9.67
CA GLU A 78 6.58 6.82 8.79
C GLU A 78 6.67 5.32 9.09
N ASP A 79 6.72 4.91 10.35
CA ASP A 79 6.69 3.49 10.72
C ASP A 79 5.37 2.84 10.30
N VAL A 80 4.23 3.47 10.60
CA VAL A 80 2.89 2.95 10.23
C VAL A 80 2.75 2.86 8.72
N HIS A 81 3.24 3.87 7.98
CA HIS A 81 3.19 3.90 6.52
C HIS A 81 4.11 2.85 5.90
N SER A 82 5.33 2.68 6.43
CA SER A 82 6.29 1.68 5.94
C SER A 82 5.73 0.26 6.06
N MET A 83 5.12 -0.07 7.20
CA MET A 83 4.39 -1.34 7.39
C MET A 83 3.35 -1.57 6.29
N ALA A 84 2.47 -0.58 6.04
CA ALA A 84 1.40 -0.71 5.05
C ALA A 84 1.96 -0.77 3.60
N LYS A 85 3.01 0.00 3.32
CA LYS A 85 3.63 0.10 1.99
C LYS A 85 4.23 -1.22 1.54
N PHE A 86 4.97 -1.93 2.40
CA PHE A 86 5.57 -3.21 2.03
C PHE A 86 4.52 -4.29 1.73
N LEU A 87 3.43 -4.31 2.50
CA LEU A 87 2.34 -5.24 2.25
C LEU A 87 1.66 -4.94 0.91
N LEU A 88 1.35 -3.67 0.66
CA LEU A 88 0.72 -3.25 -0.59
C LEU A 88 1.61 -3.57 -1.79
N SER A 89 2.91 -3.27 -1.72
CA SER A 89 3.85 -3.56 -2.80
C SER A 89 3.95 -5.07 -3.07
N MET A 90 3.97 -5.90 -2.02
CA MET A 90 3.95 -7.35 -2.17
C MET A 90 2.69 -7.83 -2.89
N PHE A 91 1.52 -7.28 -2.56
CA PHE A 91 0.27 -7.66 -3.24
C PHE A 91 0.27 -7.22 -4.70
N GLU A 92 0.70 -6.00 -5.00
CA GLU A 92 0.76 -5.46 -6.36
C GLU A 92 1.73 -6.25 -7.25
N GLU A 93 2.93 -6.58 -6.76
CA GLU A 93 3.90 -7.39 -7.51
C GLU A 93 3.39 -8.80 -7.83
N LYS A 94 2.66 -9.43 -6.89
CA LYS A 94 2.07 -10.76 -7.08
C LYS A 94 0.77 -10.71 -7.89
N TRP A 95 0.12 -9.56 -7.98
CA TRP A 95 -1.08 -9.37 -8.79
C TRP A 95 -0.78 -9.40 -10.28
N VAL A 96 0.33 -8.79 -10.73
CA VAL A 96 0.68 -8.67 -12.16
C VAL A 96 0.67 -10.02 -12.91
N PRO A 97 1.31 -11.11 -12.41
CA PRO A 97 1.24 -12.41 -13.07
C PRO A 97 -0.17 -13.01 -13.12
N ILE A 98 -0.97 -12.81 -12.06
CA ILE A 98 -2.35 -13.29 -11.97
C ILE A 98 -3.24 -12.54 -12.96
N GLU A 99 -3.09 -11.22 -13.03
CA GLU A 99 -3.80 -10.35 -13.98
C GLU A 99 -3.51 -10.76 -15.43
N LEU A 100 -2.24 -11.04 -15.75
CA LEU A 100 -1.86 -11.54 -17.07
C LEU A 100 -2.52 -12.90 -17.39
N GLN A 101 -2.52 -13.82 -16.43
CA GLN A 101 -3.18 -15.12 -16.58
C GLN A 101 -4.69 -14.97 -16.78
N TYR A 102 -5.33 -14.11 -15.99
CA TYR A 102 -6.75 -13.80 -16.12
C TYR A 102 -7.08 -13.21 -17.50
N HIS A 103 -6.29 -12.26 -18.00
CA HIS A 103 -6.48 -11.69 -19.33
C HIS A 103 -6.34 -12.72 -20.45
N ASN A 104 -5.34 -13.61 -20.37
CA ASN A 104 -5.15 -14.69 -21.34
C ASN A 104 -6.34 -15.66 -21.32
N LEU A 105 -6.77 -16.08 -20.13
CA LEU A 105 -7.93 -16.95 -19.95
C LEU A 105 -9.21 -16.28 -20.47
N HIS A 106 -9.42 -15.00 -20.17
CA HIS A 106 -10.58 -14.25 -20.66
C HIS A 106 -10.59 -14.12 -22.19
N ARG A 107 -9.41 -13.99 -22.82
CA ARG A 107 -9.26 -14.01 -24.29
C ARG A 107 -9.57 -15.39 -24.88
N GLU A 108 -9.17 -16.47 -24.22
CA GLU A 108 -9.45 -17.85 -24.65
C GLU A 108 -10.93 -18.23 -24.47
N ILE A 109 -11.56 -17.74 -23.41
CA ILE A 109 -12.98 -18.00 -23.11
C ILE A 109 -13.91 -17.14 -23.97
N LYS A 110 -13.46 -15.98 -24.49
CA LYS A 110 -14.23 -15.26 -25.51
C LYS A 110 -14.42 -16.17 -26.73
N PRO A 111 -15.66 -16.57 -27.05
CA PRO A 111 -15.89 -17.41 -28.22
C PRO A 111 -15.46 -16.62 -29.47
N ALA A 112 -14.86 -17.32 -30.44
CA ALA A 112 -14.45 -16.80 -31.74
C ALA A 112 -15.61 -16.26 -32.61
N SER A 113 -16.80 -16.01 -32.04
CA SER A 113 -18.03 -15.66 -32.73
C SER A 113 -18.48 -14.20 -32.53
N VAL A 114 -17.70 -13.34 -31.86
CA VAL A 114 -17.93 -11.89 -31.91
C VAL A 114 -16.81 -11.23 -32.71
N VAL A 115 -16.79 -11.52 -34.01
CA VAL A 115 -16.17 -10.58 -34.95
C VAL A 115 -17.16 -9.41 -35.03
N GLU A 116 -16.90 -8.32 -34.30
CA GLU A 116 -17.61 -7.08 -34.62
C GLU A 116 -17.32 -6.74 -36.09
N PRO A 117 -18.32 -6.38 -36.90
CA PRO A 117 -18.09 -5.97 -38.28
C PRO A 117 -17.09 -4.81 -38.28
N LEU A 118 -16.01 -4.96 -39.04
CA LEU A 118 -15.05 -3.87 -39.25
C LEU A 118 -15.84 -2.62 -39.68
N PRO A 119 -15.65 -1.45 -39.04
CA PRO A 119 -16.34 -0.24 -39.45
C PRO A 119 -16.01 0.02 -40.93
N ALA A 120 -17.05 0.26 -41.73
CA ALA A 120 -16.89 0.54 -43.15
C ALA A 120 -15.90 1.70 -43.32
N PRO A 121 -14.98 1.64 -44.31
CA PRO A 121 -14.09 2.76 -44.59
C PRO A 121 -14.95 3.99 -44.86
N THR A 122 -14.80 5.01 -44.02
CA THR A 122 -15.41 6.30 -44.29
C THR A 122 -14.84 6.81 -45.62
N PRO A 123 -15.67 7.26 -46.56
CA PRO A 123 -15.16 7.89 -47.76
C PRO A 123 -14.35 9.11 -47.34
N SER A 124 -13.04 9.08 -47.59
CA SER A 124 -12.21 10.28 -47.50
C SER A 124 -12.80 11.29 -48.47
N SER A 125 -13.40 12.35 -47.94
CA SER A 125 -13.75 13.52 -48.74
C SER A 125 -12.46 14.10 -49.29
N VAL A 126 -12.09 13.70 -50.50
CA VAL A 126 -11.11 14.40 -51.31
C VAL A 126 -11.67 15.79 -51.58
N SER A 127 -11.21 16.78 -50.81
CA SER A 127 -11.40 18.17 -51.17
C SER A 127 -10.49 18.43 -52.37
N SER A 128 -11.08 18.39 -53.56
CA SER A 128 -10.47 18.89 -54.78
C SER A 128 -10.29 20.40 -54.66
N ALA A 129 -9.11 20.82 -54.20
CA ALA A 129 -8.59 22.14 -54.50
C ALA A 129 -8.10 22.12 -55.95
N CYS A 130 -9.02 22.35 -56.90
CA CYS A 130 -8.67 22.78 -58.25
C CYS A 130 -8.85 24.29 -58.28
N GLY A 131 -7.74 25.01 -58.46
CA GLY A 131 -7.72 26.47 -58.50
C GLY A 131 -8.19 27.06 -59.82
N ALA A 132 -8.63 28.31 -59.75
CA ALA A 132 -8.39 29.38 -60.72
C ALA A 132 -8.61 30.72 -60.00
#